data_AF-A0A2K2VT75-F1
#
_entry.id   AF-A0A2K2VT75-F1
#
_cell.length_a   1.000
_cell.length_b   1.000
_cell.length_c   1.000
_cell.angle_alpha   90.00
_cell.angle_beta   90.00
_cell.angle_gamma   90.00
#
_symmetry.space_group_name_H-M   'P 1'
#
loop_
_entity.id
_entity.type
_entity.pdbx_description
1 polymer ?
#
loop_
_entity_poly.entity_id
_entity_poly.type
_entity_poly.pdbx_seq_one_letter_code
_entity_poly.pdbx_strand_id
1 'polypeptide(L)'
;MRLAEIGFHRFCCDEMIARNLSAELIRADGTVMDLGEWMGFPYEPNYKEREARYLTYEIKVLDEILGYVADSARDPGENIIVDTTGSVIYTGETVLEKLCLHTTVVHFSTPPEVQERMLDVYKAQPRPILWRDVFSKEPDEANEQALARCYPELLASRERWYEKYADVTIDYYARNQDSFGVNDFLKEIEGAV
;
A
#
# COMPACT_ATOMS: atom_id res chain seq x y z
N MET A 1 13.86 -4.92 6.02
CA MET A 1 13.28 -3.74 6.71
C MET A 1 13.87 -3.71 8.12
N ARG A 2 14.55 -2.62 8.51
CA ARG A 2 15.44 -2.56 9.68
C ARG A 2 14.75 -2.78 11.05
N LEU A 3 13.42 -2.66 11.13
CA LEU A 3 12.69 -2.85 12.39
C LEU A 3 12.54 -4.33 12.79
N ALA A 4 12.41 -5.24 11.82
CA ALA A 4 12.38 -6.67 12.10
C ALA A 4 13.71 -7.17 12.71
N GLU A 5 14.83 -6.51 12.35
CA GLU A 5 16.16 -6.81 12.87
C GLU A 5 16.32 -6.44 14.36
N ILE A 6 15.46 -5.57 14.89
CA ILE A 6 15.44 -5.19 16.31
C ILE A 6 14.27 -5.82 17.08
N GLY A 7 13.64 -6.86 16.53
CA GLY A 7 12.66 -7.69 17.23
C GLY A 7 11.19 -7.32 17.01
N PHE A 8 10.86 -6.45 16.06
CA PHE A 8 9.47 -6.24 15.67
C PHE A 8 8.95 -7.41 14.82
N HIS A 9 7.76 -7.89 15.15
CA HIS A 9 7.00 -8.78 14.29
C HIS A 9 6.38 -8.00 13.13
N ARG A 10 6.73 -8.34 11.89
CA ARG A 10 6.22 -7.65 10.69
C ARG A 10 5.14 -8.48 10.01
N PHE A 11 3.96 -7.92 9.89
CA PHE A 11 2.95 -8.36 8.93
C PHE A 11 3.12 -7.55 7.62
N CYS A 12 3.34 -8.24 6.50
CA CYS A 12 3.45 -7.62 5.18
C CYS A 12 2.19 -7.95 4.37
N CYS A 13 1.36 -6.93 4.09
CA CYS A 13 0.10 -7.15 3.41
C CYS A 13 0.30 -7.72 2.00
N ASP A 14 1.28 -7.20 1.22
CA ASP A 14 1.56 -7.72 -0.13
C ASP A 14 1.98 -9.19 -0.12
N GLU A 15 2.84 -9.60 0.83
CA GLU A 15 3.26 -11.01 0.97
C GLU A 15 2.09 -11.91 1.36
N MET A 16 1.23 -11.46 2.27
CA MET A 16 0.05 -12.22 2.71
C MET A 16 -1.01 -12.33 1.61
N ILE A 17 -1.24 -11.24 0.85
CA ILE A 17 -2.13 -11.24 -0.31
C ILE A 17 -1.59 -12.20 -1.38
N ALA A 18 -0.30 -12.10 -1.74
CA ALA A 18 0.32 -12.99 -2.72
C ALA A 18 0.23 -14.47 -2.30
N ARG A 19 0.44 -14.77 -1.01
CA ARG A 19 0.26 -16.12 -0.46
C ARG A 19 -1.19 -16.60 -0.61
N ASN A 20 -2.16 -15.75 -0.29
CA ASN A 20 -3.58 -16.09 -0.37
C ASN A 20 -4.09 -16.24 -1.80
N LEU A 21 -3.46 -15.55 -2.76
CA LEU A 21 -3.73 -15.63 -4.20
C LEU A 21 -2.87 -16.67 -4.93
N SER A 22 -1.96 -17.36 -4.26
CA SER A 22 -0.93 -18.21 -4.89
C SER A 22 -1.44 -19.21 -5.94
N ALA A 23 -2.63 -19.80 -5.72
CA ALA A 23 -3.24 -20.73 -6.67
C ALA A 23 -3.63 -20.07 -8.01
N GLU A 24 -3.81 -18.76 -8.02
CA GLU A 24 -4.15 -17.97 -9.21
C GLU A 24 -2.93 -17.28 -9.84
N LEU A 25 -1.81 -17.20 -9.11
CA LEU A 25 -0.56 -16.62 -9.58
C LEU A 25 0.22 -17.60 -10.46
N ILE A 26 -0.48 -18.30 -11.35
CA ILE A 26 0.07 -19.33 -12.24
C ILE A 26 -0.29 -18.96 -13.68
N ARG A 27 0.72 -18.87 -14.55
CA ARG A 27 0.57 -18.64 -15.99
C ARG A 27 -0.01 -19.88 -16.67
N ALA A 28 -0.48 -19.69 -17.90
CA ALA A 28 -0.99 -20.78 -18.71
C ALA A 28 0.04 -21.91 -18.96
N ASP A 29 1.34 -21.60 -18.89
CA ASP A 29 2.44 -22.57 -19.03
C ASP A 29 2.82 -23.25 -17.69
N GLY A 30 2.11 -22.96 -16.60
CA GLY A 30 2.35 -23.51 -15.28
C GLY A 30 3.42 -22.78 -14.45
N THR A 31 4.03 -21.71 -14.98
CA THR A 31 5.02 -20.92 -14.23
C THR A 31 4.37 -19.92 -13.28
N VAL A 32 5.03 -19.60 -12.17
CA VAL A 32 4.53 -18.62 -11.19
C VAL A 32 4.70 -17.20 -11.75
N MET A 33 3.63 -16.40 -11.71
CA MET A 33 3.67 -14.96 -12.00
C MET A 33 3.65 -14.13 -10.72
N ASP A 34 4.15 -12.90 -10.77
CA ASP A 34 4.00 -12.00 -9.64
C ASP A 34 2.59 -11.40 -9.57
N LEU A 35 2.26 -10.84 -8.41
CA LEU A 35 0.95 -10.27 -8.12
C LEU A 35 0.60 -9.09 -9.02
N GLY A 36 1.61 -8.30 -9.42
CA GLY A 36 1.43 -7.17 -10.33
C GLY A 36 1.07 -7.64 -11.73
N GLU A 37 1.84 -8.59 -12.26
CA GLU A 37 1.55 -9.23 -13.55
C GLU A 37 0.15 -9.87 -13.57
N TRP A 38 -0.22 -10.56 -12.50
CA TRP A 38 -1.58 -11.08 -12.37
C TRP A 38 -2.61 -9.96 -12.40
N MET A 39 -2.42 -8.85 -11.67
CA MET A 39 -3.37 -7.73 -11.64
C MET A 39 -3.58 -7.14 -13.04
N GLY A 40 -2.48 -6.89 -13.77
CA GLY A 40 -2.49 -6.22 -15.07
C GLY A 40 -2.79 -4.72 -14.99
N PHE A 41 -3.00 -4.11 -16.15
CA PHE A 41 -3.24 -2.66 -16.28
C PHE A 41 -4.72 -2.30 -16.42
N PRO A 42 -5.14 -1.07 -16.06
CA PRO A 42 -6.54 -0.68 -15.97
C PRO A 42 -7.32 -0.67 -17.30
N TYR A 43 -6.61 -0.70 -18.43
CA TYR A 43 -7.20 -0.83 -19.77
C TYR A 43 -7.34 -2.29 -20.24
N GLU A 44 -6.90 -3.27 -19.45
CA GLU A 44 -7.02 -4.68 -19.81
C GLU A 44 -8.40 -5.24 -19.44
N PRO A 45 -8.97 -6.16 -20.25
CA PRO A 45 -10.35 -6.63 -20.08
C PRO A 45 -10.69 -7.19 -18.70
N ASN A 46 -9.75 -7.88 -18.06
CA ASN A 46 -9.98 -8.56 -16.78
C ASN A 46 -9.57 -7.72 -15.56
N TYR A 47 -9.07 -6.50 -15.77
CA TYR A 47 -8.53 -5.68 -14.69
C TYR A 47 -9.55 -5.42 -13.59
N LYS A 48 -10.77 -5.01 -13.95
CA LYS A 48 -11.80 -4.63 -12.96
C LYS A 48 -12.20 -5.80 -12.05
N GLU A 49 -12.28 -7.02 -12.61
CA GLU A 49 -12.54 -8.22 -11.83
C GLU A 49 -11.36 -8.52 -10.88
N ARG A 50 -10.13 -8.46 -11.39
CA ARG A 50 -8.92 -8.73 -10.60
C ARG A 50 -8.68 -7.68 -9.53
N GLU A 51 -8.97 -6.41 -9.81
CA GLU A 51 -8.95 -5.29 -8.87
C GLU A 51 -9.92 -5.53 -7.71
N ALA A 52 -11.18 -5.91 -8.00
CA ALA A 52 -12.16 -6.20 -6.95
C ALA A 52 -11.76 -7.41 -6.10
N ARG A 53 -11.20 -8.44 -6.75
CA ARG A 53 -10.73 -9.65 -6.06
C ARG A 53 -9.51 -9.36 -5.19
N TYR A 54 -8.52 -8.63 -5.69
CA TYR A 54 -7.38 -8.17 -4.90
C TYR A 54 -7.84 -7.42 -3.66
N LEU A 55 -8.77 -6.47 -3.81
CA LEU A 55 -9.29 -5.70 -2.69
C LEU A 55 -10.00 -6.58 -1.65
N THR A 56 -10.71 -7.62 -2.09
CA THR A 56 -11.31 -8.62 -1.18
C THR A 56 -10.25 -9.35 -0.36
N TYR A 57 -9.12 -9.72 -0.98
CA TYR A 57 -8.00 -10.34 -0.28
C TYR A 57 -7.28 -9.37 0.64
N GLU A 58 -7.11 -8.11 0.24
CA GLU A 58 -6.52 -7.06 1.08
C GLU A 58 -7.36 -6.82 2.35
N ILE A 59 -8.68 -6.69 2.20
CA ILE A 59 -9.62 -6.57 3.33
C ILE A 59 -9.49 -7.78 4.27
N LYS A 60 -9.48 -9.00 3.72
CA LYS A 60 -9.35 -10.22 4.52
C LYS A 60 -8.03 -10.28 5.29
N VAL A 61 -6.93 -9.90 4.65
CA VAL A 61 -5.60 -9.87 5.26
C VAL A 61 -5.56 -8.84 6.40
N LEU A 62 -6.10 -7.65 6.19
CA LEU A 62 -6.19 -6.63 7.24
C LEU A 62 -7.08 -7.08 8.40
N ASP A 63 -8.24 -7.68 8.14
CA ASP A 63 -9.10 -8.22 9.20
C ASP A 63 -8.39 -9.32 10.01
N GLU A 64 -7.59 -10.19 9.37
CA GLU A 64 -6.77 -11.21 10.04
C GLU A 64 -5.71 -10.57 10.94
N ILE A 65 -4.96 -9.59 10.42
CA ILE A 65 -3.91 -8.89 11.17
C ILE A 65 -4.52 -8.10 12.33
N LEU A 66 -5.59 -7.34 12.09
CA LEU A 66 -6.24 -6.52 13.11
C LEU A 66 -6.92 -7.38 14.18
N GLY A 67 -7.44 -8.55 13.80
CA GLY A 67 -7.92 -9.56 14.74
C GLY A 67 -6.81 -10.06 15.66
N TYR A 68 -5.62 -10.30 15.13
CA TYR A 68 -4.45 -10.67 15.93
C TYR A 68 -3.99 -9.52 16.85
N VAL A 69 -3.88 -8.30 16.32
CA VAL A 69 -3.44 -7.12 17.08
C VAL A 69 -4.41 -6.82 18.24
N ALA A 70 -5.72 -6.96 18.01
CA ALA A 70 -6.76 -6.71 19.01
C ALA A 70 -6.97 -7.86 20.01
N ASP A 71 -6.33 -9.03 19.82
CA ASP A 71 -6.53 -10.17 20.70
C ASP A 71 -5.94 -9.90 22.10
N SER A 72 -6.82 -9.86 23.11
CA SER A 72 -6.45 -9.70 24.52
C SER A 72 -5.56 -10.83 25.08
N ALA A 73 -5.53 -11.99 24.43
CA ALA A 73 -4.67 -13.10 24.81
C ALA A 73 -3.24 -12.99 24.25
N ARG A 74 -2.99 -12.03 23.35
CA ARG A 74 -1.67 -11.73 22.79
C ARG A 74 -0.72 -11.24 23.88
N ASP A 75 0.58 -11.50 23.70
CA ASP A 75 1.62 -10.90 24.54
C ASP A 75 1.59 -9.36 24.38
N PRO A 76 1.25 -8.58 25.44
CA PRO A 76 1.22 -7.13 25.35
C PRO A 76 2.60 -6.51 25.10
N GLY A 77 3.69 -7.24 25.33
CA GLY A 77 5.07 -6.81 25.06
C GLY A 77 5.55 -7.04 23.62
N GLU A 78 4.76 -7.70 22.77
CA GLU A 78 5.14 -7.91 21.38
C GLU A 78 5.00 -6.62 20.57
N ASN A 79 6.12 -6.21 19.96
CA ASN A 79 6.21 -5.05 19.07
C ASN A 79 5.81 -5.46 17.65
N ILE A 80 4.77 -4.85 17.09
CA ILE A 80 4.19 -5.25 15.79
C ILE A 80 4.29 -4.09 14.81
N ILE A 81 4.62 -4.41 13.55
CA ILE A 81 4.48 -3.50 12.41
C ILE A 81 3.56 -4.14 11.38
N VAL A 82 2.57 -3.35 10.96
CA VAL A 82 1.70 -3.68 9.84
C VAL A 82 2.17 -2.86 8.64
N ASP A 83 2.83 -3.52 7.69
CA ASP A 83 3.23 -2.93 6.42
C ASP A 83 2.06 -3.07 5.44
N THR A 84 1.29 -1.99 5.32
CA THR A 84 0.08 -1.92 4.51
C THR A 84 0.40 -1.73 3.03
N THR A 85 -0.50 -2.13 2.15
CA THR A 85 -0.34 -1.82 0.72
C THR A 85 -0.61 -0.33 0.46
N GLY A 86 -0.22 0.16 -0.71
CA GLY A 86 -0.61 1.50 -1.17
C GLY A 86 -2.11 1.63 -1.55
N SER A 87 -2.91 0.57 -1.48
CA SER A 87 -4.35 0.60 -1.70
C SER A 87 -5.18 0.49 -0.43
N VAL A 88 -4.56 0.51 0.76
CA VAL A 88 -5.24 0.35 2.05
C VAL A 88 -6.44 1.28 2.22
N ILE A 89 -6.35 2.51 1.70
CA ILE A 89 -7.43 3.52 1.75
C ILE A 89 -8.72 3.13 1.00
N TYR A 90 -8.68 2.08 0.17
CA TYR A 90 -9.85 1.56 -0.54
C TYR A 90 -10.53 0.38 0.17
N THR A 91 -10.00 -0.09 1.30
CA THR A 91 -10.51 -1.27 2.03
C THR A 91 -11.85 -1.03 2.74
N GLY A 92 -12.30 0.23 2.77
CA GLY A 92 -13.56 0.65 3.34
C GLY A 92 -13.43 1.19 4.76
N GLU A 93 -14.37 2.04 5.15
CA GLU A 93 -14.34 2.79 6.41
C GLU A 93 -14.20 1.89 7.63
N THR A 94 -14.94 0.77 7.69
CA THR A 94 -14.88 -0.16 8.83
C THR A 94 -13.50 -0.76 9.05
N VAL A 95 -12.75 -1.08 7.99
CA VAL A 95 -11.38 -1.64 8.12
C VAL A 95 -10.42 -0.54 8.55
N LEU A 96 -10.56 0.65 7.98
CA LEU A 96 -9.72 1.81 8.29
C LEU A 96 -9.93 2.30 9.73
N GLU A 97 -11.16 2.31 10.23
CA GLU A 97 -11.48 2.62 11.63
C GLU A 97 -10.83 1.63 12.59
N LYS A 98 -10.88 0.33 12.30
CA LYS A 98 -10.18 -0.69 13.11
C LYS A 98 -8.66 -0.48 13.06
N LEU A 99 -8.11 -0.15 11.90
CA LEU A 99 -6.67 0.12 11.74
C LEU A 99 -6.24 1.28 12.64
N CYS A 100 -6.94 2.42 12.57
CA CYS A 100 -6.67 3.58 13.43
C CYS A 100 -6.93 3.30 14.91
N LEU A 101 -7.92 2.46 15.25
CA LEU A 101 -8.23 2.13 16.64
C LEU A 101 -7.16 1.25 17.31
N HIS A 102 -6.54 0.36 16.55
CA HIS A 102 -5.66 -0.68 17.09
C HIS A 102 -4.17 -0.46 16.81
N THR A 103 -3.81 0.56 16.03
CA THR A 103 -2.43 0.85 15.64
C THR A 103 -2.15 2.34 15.65
N THR A 104 -0.88 2.71 15.67
CA THR A 104 -0.43 4.06 15.30
C THR A 104 -0.17 4.09 13.80
N VAL A 105 -0.97 4.84 13.06
CA VAL A 105 -0.89 4.93 11.60
C VAL A 105 0.17 5.95 11.20
N VAL A 106 1.22 5.47 10.54
CA VAL A 106 2.33 6.29 10.07
C VAL A 106 2.24 6.49 8.56
N HIS A 107 2.12 7.74 8.13
CA HIS A 107 2.18 8.13 6.73
C HIS A 107 3.56 8.70 6.38
N PHE A 108 4.11 8.22 5.26
CA PHE A 108 5.30 8.82 4.65
C PHE A 108 4.85 9.79 3.56
N SER A 109 4.85 11.08 3.87
CA SER A 109 4.38 12.08 2.92
C SER A 109 5.32 12.19 1.74
N THR A 110 4.76 12.51 0.58
CA THR A 110 5.51 12.67 -0.66
C THR A 110 5.16 14.02 -1.28
N PRO A 111 6.05 15.02 -1.21
CA PRO A 111 5.74 16.35 -1.71
C PRO A 111 5.61 16.36 -3.24
N PRO A 112 4.90 17.34 -3.84
CA PRO A 112 4.55 17.35 -5.26
C PRO A 112 5.74 17.14 -6.21
N GLU A 113 6.88 17.77 -5.93
CA GLU A 113 8.11 17.65 -6.73
C GLU A 113 8.73 16.24 -6.69
N VAL A 114 8.43 15.44 -5.66
CA VAL A 114 8.81 14.03 -5.59
C VAL A 114 7.79 13.17 -6.33
N GLN A 115 6.50 13.50 -6.25
CA GLN A 115 5.44 12.84 -7.03
C GLN A 115 5.68 12.97 -8.54
N GLU A 116 6.17 14.13 -9.00
CA GLU A 116 6.60 14.33 -10.40
C GLU A 116 7.73 13.38 -10.81
N ARG A 117 8.75 13.21 -9.96
CA ARG A 117 9.83 12.24 -10.21
C ARG A 117 9.32 10.80 -10.21
N MET A 118 8.36 10.48 -9.33
CA MET A 118 7.71 9.16 -9.32
C MET A 118 6.95 8.92 -10.63
N LEU A 119 6.31 9.94 -11.20
CA LEU A 119 5.67 9.85 -12.52
C LEU A 119 6.70 9.57 -13.62
N ASP A 120 7.86 10.22 -13.61
CA ASP A 120 8.89 9.98 -14.61
C ASP A 120 9.44 8.54 -14.53
N VAL A 121 9.65 8.03 -13.31
CA VAL A 121 10.01 6.62 -13.09
C VAL A 121 8.90 5.69 -13.58
N TYR A 122 7.64 6.02 -13.28
CA TYR A 122 6.49 5.23 -13.71
C TYR A 122 6.33 5.20 -15.23
N LYS A 123 6.55 6.32 -15.93
CA LYS A 123 6.53 6.39 -17.40
C LYS A 123 7.64 5.54 -18.02
N ALA A 124 8.82 5.53 -17.41
CA ALA A 124 9.96 4.74 -17.90
C ALA A 124 9.75 3.24 -17.70
N GLN A 125 9.12 2.84 -16.58
CA GLN A 125 8.85 1.46 -16.26
C GLN A 125 7.49 1.34 -15.56
N PRO A 126 6.38 1.30 -16.33
CA PRO A 126 5.04 1.25 -15.74
C PRO A 126 4.84 -0.07 -15.02
N ARG A 127 4.25 0.02 -13.83
CA ARG A 127 3.92 -1.15 -13.01
C ARG A 127 2.41 -1.21 -12.77
N PRO A 128 1.83 -2.41 -12.72
CA PRO A 128 0.46 -2.62 -12.28
C PRO A 128 0.26 -2.05 -10.87
N ILE A 129 -0.75 -1.19 -10.73
CA ILE A 129 -1.19 -0.61 -9.46
C ILE A 129 -2.72 -0.56 -9.43
N LEU A 130 -3.27 -0.38 -8.24
CA LEU A 130 -4.72 -0.31 -8.04
C LEU A 130 -5.23 1.12 -8.30
N TRP A 131 -6.02 1.29 -9.36
CA TRP A 131 -6.42 2.60 -9.92
C TRP A 131 -7.82 3.03 -9.49
N ARG A 132 -8.70 2.08 -9.15
CA ARG A 132 -10.12 2.29 -8.86
C ARG A 132 -10.78 3.16 -9.93
N ASP A 133 -11.44 4.21 -9.48
CA ASP A 133 -12.24 5.12 -10.29
C ASP A 133 -11.40 6.30 -10.81
N VAL A 134 -10.08 6.32 -10.53
CA VAL A 134 -9.17 7.39 -10.95
C VAL A 134 -8.69 7.20 -12.39
N PHE A 135 -8.59 5.97 -12.88
CA PHE A 135 -8.22 5.73 -14.27
C PHE A 135 -9.39 6.00 -15.21
N SER A 136 -9.16 6.88 -16.17
CA SER A 136 -10.02 7.13 -17.32
C SER A 136 -9.18 7.18 -18.58
N LYS A 137 -9.73 6.71 -19.70
CA LYS A 137 -9.07 6.76 -21.00
C LYS A 137 -9.97 7.49 -21.98
N GLU A 138 -9.44 8.54 -22.61
CA GLU A 138 -10.16 9.26 -23.66
C GLU A 138 -10.22 8.44 -24.97
N PRO A 139 -11.23 8.63 -25.84
CA PRO A 139 -11.46 7.79 -27.03
C PRO A 139 -10.24 7.58 -27.95
N ASP A 140 -9.36 8.57 -28.06
CA ASP A 140 -8.18 8.56 -28.93
C ASP A 140 -6.84 8.60 -28.17
N GLU A 141 -6.88 8.46 -26.85
CA GLU A 141 -5.67 8.51 -26.01
C GLU A 141 -4.94 7.15 -26.02
N ALA A 142 -3.61 7.16 -26.12
CA ALA A 142 -2.84 5.93 -25.96
C ALA A 142 -2.89 5.46 -24.49
N ASN A 143 -2.77 4.16 -24.26
CA ASN A 143 -2.84 3.58 -22.91
C ASN A 143 -1.80 4.22 -21.96
N GLU A 144 -0.57 4.39 -22.44
CA GLU A 144 0.55 4.96 -21.70
C GLU A 144 0.31 6.46 -21.39
N GLN A 145 -0.36 7.17 -22.31
CA GLN A 145 -0.75 8.57 -22.10
C GLN A 145 -1.83 8.66 -21.02
N ALA A 146 -2.84 7.80 -21.07
CA ALA A 146 -3.91 7.74 -20.08
C ALA A 146 -3.36 7.43 -18.68
N LEU A 147 -2.45 6.44 -18.57
CA LEU A 147 -1.77 6.14 -17.31
C LEU A 147 -1.01 7.37 -16.79
N ALA A 148 -0.19 8.00 -17.64
CA ALA A 148 0.61 9.16 -17.25
C ALA A 148 -0.24 10.37 -16.84
N ARG A 149 -1.40 10.57 -17.48
CA ARG A 149 -2.34 11.65 -17.16
C ARG A 149 -3.07 11.40 -15.84
N CYS A 150 -3.50 10.17 -15.59
CA CYS A 150 -4.26 9.83 -14.38
C CYS A 150 -3.36 9.65 -13.14
N TYR A 151 -2.07 9.35 -13.31
CA TYR A 151 -1.16 9.03 -12.20
C TYR A 151 -1.01 10.16 -11.16
N PRO A 152 -0.86 11.45 -11.52
CA PRO A 152 -0.83 12.53 -10.54
C PRO A 152 -2.12 12.63 -9.73
N GLU A 153 -3.28 12.42 -10.35
CA GLU A 153 -4.57 12.42 -9.65
C GLU A 153 -4.67 11.25 -8.66
N LEU A 154 -4.14 10.08 -9.04
CA LEU A 154 -4.06 8.92 -8.16
C LEU A 154 -3.23 9.22 -6.90
N LEU A 155 -2.03 9.79 -7.08
CA LEU A 155 -1.17 10.14 -5.95
C LEU A 155 -1.79 11.22 -5.07
N ALA A 156 -2.31 12.30 -5.66
CA ALA A 156 -2.97 13.38 -4.91
C ALA A 156 -4.24 12.91 -4.18
N SER A 157 -5.00 11.98 -4.77
CA SER A 157 -6.14 11.37 -4.09
C SER A 157 -5.68 10.53 -2.90
N ARG A 158 -4.68 9.67 -3.09
CA ARG A 158 -4.18 8.81 -2.00
C ARG A 158 -3.56 9.62 -0.88
N GLU A 159 -2.76 10.64 -1.19
CA GLU A 159 -2.12 11.50 -0.19
C GLU A 159 -3.16 12.11 0.76
N ARG A 160 -4.25 12.66 0.23
CA ARG A 160 -5.36 13.20 1.04
C ARG A 160 -5.97 12.17 1.98
N TRP A 161 -6.09 10.91 1.54
CA TRP A 161 -6.63 9.84 2.37
C TRP A 161 -5.62 9.34 3.39
N TYR A 162 -4.33 9.25 3.04
CA TYR A 162 -3.28 8.90 3.98
C TYR A 162 -3.17 9.93 5.09
N GLU A 163 -3.11 11.22 4.74
CA GLU A 163 -3.10 12.33 5.71
C GLU A 163 -4.33 12.30 6.63
N LYS A 164 -5.50 11.96 6.09
CA LYS A 164 -6.75 11.88 6.88
C LYS A 164 -6.67 10.82 8.00
N TYR A 165 -6.03 9.68 7.73
CA TYR A 165 -6.00 8.54 8.66
C TYR A 165 -4.71 8.42 9.46
N ALA A 166 -3.70 9.25 9.17
CA ALA A 166 -2.41 9.20 9.84
C ALA A 166 -2.47 9.84 11.24
N ASP A 167 -1.86 9.16 12.21
CA ASP A 167 -1.52 9.75 13.51
C ASP A 167 -0.19 10.51 13.43
N VAL A 168 0.74 9.98 12.61
CA VAL A 168 2.08 10.55 12.41
C VAL A 168 2.38 10.67 10.94
N THR A 169 2.86 11.83 10.52
CA THR A 169 3.37 12.05 9.17
C THR A 169 4.87 12.30 9.22
N ILE A 170 5.64 11.46 8.53
CA ILE A 170 7.10 11.61 8.40
C ILE A 170 7.40 12.09 6.98
N ASP A 171 8.02 13.27 6.90
CA ASP A 171 8.37 13.92 5.64
C ASP A 171 9.37 13.11 4.81
N TYR A 172 9.19 13.14 3.47
CA TYR A 172 10.07 12.47 2.51
C TYR A 172 11.54 12.82 2.72
N TYR A 173 11.88 14.10 2.85
CA TYR A 173 13.27 14.53 2.95
C TYR A 173 13.87 14.12 4.28
N ALA A 174 13.14 14.27 5.39
CA ALA A 174 13.57 13.80 6.70
C ALA A 174 13.86 12.29 6.69
N ARG A 175 12.93 11.49 6.17
CA ARG A 175 13.06 10.02 6.09
C ARG A 175 14.25 9.56 5.24
N ASN A 176 14.55 10.29 4.15
CA ASN A 176 15.61 9.92 3.22
C ASN A 176 16.98 10.54 3.57
N GLN A 177 17.14 11.18 4.72
CA GLN A 177 18.46 11.55 5.22
C GLN A 177 19.27 10.29 5.57
N ASP A 178 20.57 10.27 5.23
CA ASP A 178 21.44 9.12 5.53
C ASP A 178 21.49 8.77 7.03
N SER A 179 21.30 9.78 7.89
CA SER A 179 21.26 9.63 9.34
C SER A 179 19.94 9.07 9.87
N PHE A 180 18.85 9.08 9.08
CA PHE A 180 17.53 8.65 9.55
C PHE A 180 17.52 7.13 9.73
N GLY A 181 17.52 6.71 11.00
CA GLY A 181 17.57 5.33 11.41
C GLY A 181 16.29 4.83 12.06
N VAL A 182 16.35 3.59 12.52
CA VAL A 182 15.24 2.96 13.28
C VAL A 182 14.91 3.75 14.55
N ASN A 183 15.92 4.26 15.24
CA ASN A 183 15.72 5.02 16.47
C ASN A 183 15.05 6.37 16.21
N ASP A 184 15.33 7.02 15.08
CA ASP A 184 14.68 8.28 14.72
C ASP A 184 13.22 8.04 14.35
N PHE A 185 12.96 6.98 13.58
CA PHE A 185 11.60 6.53 13.28
C PHE A 185 10.78 6.24 14.54
N LEU A 186 11.32 5.50 15.51
CA LEU A 186 10.60 5.19 16.76
C LEU A 186 10.33 6.45 17.59
N LYS A 187 11.26 7.42 17.62
CA LYS A 187 11.05 8.69 18.32
C LYS A 187 9.92 9.52 17.70
N GLU A 188 9.81 9.57 16.38
CA GLU A 188 8.71 10.27 15.69
C GLU A 188 7.35 9.66 16.07
N ILE A 189 7.30 8.34 16.28
CA ILE A 189 6.07 7.62 16.66
C ILE A 189 5.74 7.82 18.14
N GLU A 190 6.72 7.65 19.02
CA GLU A 190 6.54 7.81 20.47
C GLU A 190 6.12 9.23 20.86
N GLY A 191 6.50 10.24 20.07
CA GLY A 191 6.10 11.64 20.31
C GLY A 191 4.63 11.95 20.02
N ALA A 192 3.89 11.04 19.38
CA ALA A 192 2.51 11.24 18.96
C ALA A 192 1.47 10.48 19.79
N VAL A 193 1.91 9.59 20.68
CA VAL A 193 1.06 8.77 21.58
C VAL A 193 0.96 9.37 22.97
#